data_AF-A0AAW0JLD3-F1
#
_entry.id   AF-A0AAW0JLD3-F1
#
_cell.length_a   1.000
_cell.length_b   1.000
_cell.length_c   1.000
_cell.angle_alpha   90.00
_cell.angle_beta   90.00
_cell.angle_gamma   90.00
#
_symmetry.space_group_name_H-M   'P 1'
#
loop_
_entity.id
_entity.type
_entity.pdbx_description
1 polymer ?
#
loop_
_entity_poly.entity_id
_entity_poly.type
_entity_poly.pdbx_seq_one_letter_code
_entity_poly.pdbx_strand_id
1 'polypeptide(L)'
;MIIYAANIFFWRRYRVNYSFIFGFKQGTELGYREILLLSFGLAVLALASVLLNLDMEMDPNTKDYGTYTELLPLNLVFLVLIILFCPFNIMYRSSRFFFLTCLFHCILAPLYKVTLPDFFLADQLTSQVQALRSFEFYICYYGWGDFKHRHHTCGRSDVLNVLLRFAWMQTVLGFQVSFLHKNSLIAIVASLEIIRRGIWNFFRLENEHLNNVGKYRAFKSVPLPFNYDEDEDKDE
;
A
#
# COMPACT_ATOMS: atom_id res chain seq x y z
N MET A 1 -3.12 -4.47 -0.54
CA MET A 1 -2.14 -5.54 -0.22
C MET A 1 -2.13 -6.68 -1.23
N ILE A 2 -3.27 -7.11 -1.79
CA ILE A 2 -3.34 -8.22 -2.77
C ILE A 2 -2.42 -8.03 -3.99
N ILE A 3 -2.46 -6.86 -4.64
CA ILE A 3 -1.63 -6.59 -5.83
C ILE A 3 -0.14 -6.57 -5.49
N TYR A 4 0.22 -6.04 -4.32
CA TYR A 4 1.60 -6.06 -3.84
C TYR A 4 2.09 -7.50 -3.61
N ALA A 5 1.24 -8.38 -3.04
CA ALA A 5 1.56 -9.80 -2.90
C ALA A 5 1.71 -10.50 -4.26
N ALA A 6 0.84 -10.17 -5.24
CA ALA A 6 0.95 -10.68 -6.60
C ALA A 6 2.27 -10.25 -7.25
N ASN A 7 2.66 -8.99 -7.09
CA ASN A 7 3.94 -8.48 -7.58
C ASN A 7 5.12 -9.25 -6.98
N ILE A 8 5.14 -9.49 -5.65
CA ILE A 8 6.18 -10.29 -5.01
C ILE A 8 6.19 -11.75 -5.50
N PHE A 9 5.01 -12.33 -5.73
CA PHE A 9 4.91 -13.66 -6.30
C PHE A 9 5.55 -13.72 -7.69
N PHE A 10 5.24 -12.77 -8.58
CA PHE A 10 5.82 -12.72 -9.91
C PHE A 10 7.32 -12.42 -9.87
N TRP A 11 7.79 -11.47 -9.06
CA TRP A 11 9.23 -11.20 -8.92
C TRP A 11 10.00 -12.42 -8.42
N ARG A 12 9.44 -13.19 -7.47
CA ARG A 12 10.03 -14.44 -7.02
C ARG A 12 10.01 -15.51 -8.13
N ARG A 13 8.94 -15.59 -8.92
CA ARG A 13 8.79 -16.54 -10.04
C ARG A 13 9.78 -16.27 -11.18
N TYR A 14 10.05 -15.00 -11.47
CA TYR A 14 10.99 -14.53 -12.50
C TYR A 14 12.40 -14.24 -11.96
N ARG A 15 12.71 -14.61 -10.70
CA ARG A 15 14.03 -14.45 -10.07
C ARG A 15 14.55 -13.00 -10.01
N VAL A 16 13.65 -12.01 -10.02
CA VAL A 16 13.99 -10.60 -9.81
C VAL A 16 14.42 -10.40 -8.36
N ASN A 17 15.63 -9.88 -8.13
CA ASN A 17 16.18 -9.68 -6.79
C ASN A 17 15.61 -8.41 -6.12
N TYR A 18 14.32 -8.42 -5.81
CA TYR A 18 13.64 -7.29 -5.16
C TYR A 18 14.17 -7.00 -3.75
N SER A 19 14.71 -8.02 -3.04
CA SER A 19 15.29 -7.84 -1.70
C SER A 19 16.49 -6.88 -1.75
N PHE A 20 17.37 -7.07 -2.73
CA PHE A 20 18.49 -6.16 -2.99
C PHE A 20 18.02 -4.77 -3.43
N ILE A 21 17.07 -4.71 -4.36
CA ILE A 21 16.61 -3.42 -4.94
C ILE A 21 15.93 -2.54 -3.88
N PHE A 22 15.16 -3.13 -2.97
CA PHE A 22 14.54 -2.41 -1.86
C PHE A 22 15.47 -2.22 -0.66
N GLY A 23 16.67 -2.80 -0.66
CA GLY A 23 17.62 -2.69 0.45
C GLY A 23 17.20 -3.46 1.71
N PHE A 24 16.42 -4.53 1.57
CA PHE A 24 16.07 -5.39 2.69
C PHE A 24 17.30 -6.17 3.18
N LYS A 25 17.38 -6.41 4.50
CA LYS A 25 18.35 -7.36 5.05
C LYS A 25 17.97 -8.77 4.61
N GLN A 26 18.93 -9.52 4.08
CA GLN A 26 18.71 -10.92 3.65
C GLN A 26 18.06 -11.74 4.77
N GLY A 27 16.95 -12.41 4.45
CA GLY A 27 16.22 -13.27 5.39
C GLY A 27 15.16 -12.53 6.23
N THR A 28 15.02 -11.21 6.07
CA THR A 28 13.95 -10.42 6.71
C THR A 28 12.86 -9.97 5.74
N GLU A 29 12.99 -10.33 4.45
CA GLU A 29 11.97 -10.00 3.45
C GLU A 29 10.64 -10.70 3.73
N LEU A 30 9.56 -9.96 3.55
CA LEU A 30 8.21 -10.48 3.72
C LEU A 30 7.81 -11.23 2.45
N GLY A 31 7.50 -12.52 2.56
CA GLY A 31 7.04 -13.31 1.44
C GLY A 31 5.59 -13.01 1.04
N TYR A 32 5.20 -13.46 -0.14
CA TYR A 32 3.85 -13.25 -0.65
C TYR A 32 2.77 -13.96 0.20
N ARG A 33 3.10 -15.09 0.83
CA ARG A 33 2.17 -15.84 1.69
C ARG A 33 1.87 -15.10 2.98
N GLU A 34 2.89 -14.55 3.61
CA GLU A 34 2.82 -13.75 4.82
C GLU A 34 1.99 -12.48 4.58
N ILE A 35 2.22 -11.81 3.44
CA ILE A 35 1.45 -10.63 3.04
C ILE A 35 -0.02 -10.97 2.79
N LEU A 36 -0.30 -12.08 2.09
CA LEU A 36 -1.67 -12.53 1.87
C LEU A 36 -2.36 -12.90 3.18
N LEU A 37 -1.68 -13.62 4.07
CA LEU A 37 -2.21 -13.99 5.38
C LEU A 37 -2.59 -12.75 6.20
N LEU A 38 -1.70 -11.76 6.27
CA LEU A 38 -1.97 -10.48 6.94
C LEU A 38 -3.16 -9.75 6.28
N SER A 39 -3.18 -9.69 4.94
CA SER A 39 -4.23 -9.02 4.18
C SER A 39 -5.59 -9.66 4.41
N PHE A 40 -5.69 -10.98 4.34
CA PHE A 40 -6.94 -11.70 4.56
C PHE A 40 -7.37 -11.65 6.03
N GLY A 41 -6.43 -11.76 6.97
CA GLY A 41 -6.73 -11.61 8.40
C GLY A 41 -7.34 -10.26 8.72
N LEU A 42 -6.76 -9.16 8.22
CA LEU A 42 -7.31 -7.81 8.39
C LEU A 42 -8.67 -7.65 7.68
N ALA A 43 -8.85 -8.23 6.49
CA ALA A 43 -10.12 -8.18 5.77
C ALA A 43 -11.24 -8.92 6.52
N VAL A 44 -10.95 -10.09 7.11
CA VAL A 44 -11.90 -10.85 7.92
C VAL A 44 -12.26 -10.09 9.19
N LEU A 45 -11.28 -9.50 9.88
CA LEU A 45 -11.54 -8.68 11.07
C LEU A 45 -12.38 -7.44 10.75
N ALA A 46 -12.10 -6.77 9.63
CA ALA A 46 -12.89 -5.63 9.17
C ALA A 46 -14.33 -6.05 8.81
N LEU A 47 -14.49 -7.16 8.09
CA LEU A 47 -15.80 -7.69 7.74
C LEU A 47 -16.59 -8.09 8.99
N ALA A 48 -15.96 -8.79 9.94
CA ALA A 48 -16.58 -9.15 11.21
C ALA A 48 -17.01 -7.90 11.99
N SER A 49 -16.18 -6.86 12.04
CA SER A 49 -16.52 -5.59 12.69
C SER A 49 -17.74 -4.92 12.06
N VAL A 50 -17.84 -4.94 10.73
CA VAL A 50 -19.00 -4.40 9.99
C VAL A 50 -20.25 -5.25 10.24
N LEU A 51 -20.14 -6.58 10.21
CA LEU A 51 -21.26 -7.48 10.46
C LEU A 51 -21.80 -7.32 11.89
N LEU A 52 -20.92 -7.23 12.89
CA LEU A 52 -21.31 -6.96 14.27
C LEU A 52 -21.97 -5.59 14.42
N ASN A 53 -21.47 -4.58 13.72
CA ASN A 53 -22.07 -3.25 13.71
C ASN A 53 -23.49 -3.28 13.11
N LEU A 54 -23.68 -3.99 11.99
CA LEU A 54 -24.98 -4.14 11.34
C LEU A 54 -25.98 -4.96 12.18
N ASP A 55 -25.52 -6.05 12.79
CA ASP A 55 -26.34 -6.91 13.65
C ASP A 55 -26.88 -6.14 14.87
N MET A 56 -26.02 -5.34 15.50
CA MET A 56 -26.41 -4.50 16.64
C MET A 56 -27.30 -3.32 16.26
N GLU A 57 -27.25 -2.84 15.01
CA GLU A 57 -28.19 -1.81 14.50
C GLU A 57 -29.58 -2.40 14.21
N MET A 58 -29.66 -3.69 13.90
CA MET A 58 -30.91 -4.36 13.53
C MET A 58 -31.76 -4.80 14.74
N ASP A 59 -31.14 -5.05 15.90
CA ASP A 59 -31.86 -5.48 17.12
C ASP A 59 -32.49 -4.28 17.88
N PRO A 60 -33.83 -4.26 18.07
CA PRO A 60 -34.51 -3.17 18.77
C PRO A 60 -34.15 -3.02 20.26
N ASN A 61 -33.62 -4.07 20.91
CA ASN A 61 -33.23 -4.04 22.32
C ASN A 61 -31.87 -3.35 22.56
N THR A 62 -31.05 -3.20 21.52
CA THR A 62 -29.65 -2.77 21.61
C THR A 62 -29.46 -1.27 21.35
N LYS A 63 -30.57 -0.53 21.15
CA LYS A 63 -30.55 0.91 20.83
C LYS A 63 -29.83 1.78 21.86
N ASP A 64 -29.87 1.41 23.14
CA ASP A 64 -29.20 2.15 24.23
C ASP A 64 -27.67 2.01 24.20
N TYR A 65 -27.11 1.02 23.47
CA TYR A 65 -25.67 0.80 23.34
C TYR A 65 -25.06 1.37 22.05
N GLY A 66 -25.80 2.19 21.29
CA GLY A 66 -25.36 2.71 19.99
C GLY A 66 -23.96 3.34 19.98
N THR A 67 -23.55 3.98 21.08
CA THR A 67 -22.20 4.56 21.23
C THR A 67 -21.08 3.51 21.26
N TYR A 68 -21.32 2.34 21.85
CA TYR A 68 -20.35 1.23 21.88
C TYR A 68 -20.24 0.55 20.51
N THR A 69 -21.36 0.46 19.79
CA THR A 69 -21.45 -0.11 18.44
C THR A 69 -20.66 0.69 17.40
N GLU A 70 -20.60 2.02 17.53
CA GLU A 70 -19.78 2.88 16.67
C GLU A 70 -18.28 2.86 17.00
N LEU A 71 -17.91 2.35 18.18
CA LEU A 71 -16.52 2.24 18.63
C LEU A 71 -15.80 0.99 18.08
N LEU A 72 -16.54 -0.01 17.60
CA LEU A 72 -16.01 -1.25 17.02
C LEU A 72 -15.03 -1.03 15.85
N PRO A 73 -15.40 -0.30 14.78
CA PRO A 73 -14.47 -0.05 13.67
C PRO A 73 -13.27 0.82 14.12
N LEU A 74 -13.46 1.72 15.08
CA LEU A 74 -12.39 2.54 15.65
C LEU A 74 -11.37 1.68 16.40
N ASN A 75 -11.83 0.72 17.19
CA ASN A 75 -10.98 -0.22 17.91
C ASN A 75 -10.10 -1.05 16.97
N LEU A 76 -10.63 -1.47 15.82
CA LEU A 76 -9.85 -2.19 14.81
C LEU A 76 -8.73 -1.30 14.23
N VAL A 77 -9.04 -0.05 13.88
CA VAL A 77 -8.04 0.91 13.38
C VAL A 77 -6.97 1.15 14.45
N PHE A 78 -7.37 1.37 15.70
CA PHE A 78 -6.45 1.59 16.81
C PHE A 78 -5.54 0.39 17.07
N LEU A 79 -6.08 -0.83 17.02
CA LEU A 79 -5.30 -2.07 17.11
C LEU A 79 -4.23 -2.16 16.01
N VAL A 80 -4.59 -1.84 14.75
CA VAL A 80 -3.64 -1.84 13.63
C VAL A 80 -2.55 -0.80 13.84
N LEU A 81 -2.89 0.41 14.32
CA LEU A 81 -1.91 1.45 14.63
C LEU A 81 -0.96 1.03 15.76
N ILE A 82 -1.49 0.45 16.84
CA ILE A 82 -0.67 -0.08 17.93
C ILE A 82 0.32 -1.11 17.38
N ILE A 83 -0.16 -2.07 16.59
CA ILE A 83 0.71 -3.10 15.99
C ILE A 83 1.75 -2.44 15.06
N LEU A 84 1.38 -1.41 14.30
CA LEU A 84 2.31 -0.75 13.37
C LEU A 84 3.47 -0.06 14.11
N PHE A 85 3.16 0.69 15.18
CA PHE A 85 4.13 1.47 15.95
C PHE A 85 4.82 0.69 17.08
N CYS A 86 4.35 -0.54 17.36
CA CYS A 86 4.87 -1.37 18.43
C CYS A 86 6.39 -1.65 18.26
N PRO A 87 7.22 -1.30 19.25
CA PRO A 87 8.67 -1.52 19.18
C PRO A 87 9.07 -2.99 19.43
N PHE A 88 8.16 -3.81 19.99
CA PHE A 88 8.43 -5.22 20.30
C PHE A 88 8.52 -6.08 19.03
N ASN A 89 9.23 -7.21 19.11
CA ASN A 89 9.41 -8.22 18.04
C ASN A 89 8.12 -9.00 17.71
N ILE A 90 6.95 -8.39 17.82
CA ILE A 90 5.65 -8.97 17.51
C ILE A 90 5.35 -8.65 16.04
N MET A 91 4.92 -9.62 15.23
CA MET A 91 4.44 -9.42 13.84
C MET A 91 5.38 -8.59 12.92
N TYR A 92 6.38 -9.26 12.34
CA TYR A 92 7.23 -8.74 11.25
C TYR A 92 7.87 -7.36 11.51
N ARG A 93 8.52 -7.20 12.67
CA ARG A 93 9.14 -5.95 13.12
C ARG A 93 9.97 -5.24 12.04
N SER A 94 10.89 -5.95 11.38
CA SER A 94 11.78 -5.37 10.35
C SER A 94 10.99 -4.65 9.25
N SER A 95 9.94 -5.29 8.74
CA SER A 95 9.08 -4.76 7.68
C SER A 95 8.27 -3.54 8.14
N ARG A 96 7.81 -3.51 9.40
CA ARG A 96 7.07 -2.35 9.94
C ARG A 96 7.96 -1.12 10.07
N PHE A 97 9.15 -1.28 10.63
CA PHE A 97 10.10 -0.17 10.76
C PHE A 97 10.57 0.33 9.39
N PHE A 98 10.79 -0.57 8.44
CA PHE A 98 11.06 -0.19 7.06
C PHE A 98 9.92 0.64 6.46
N PHE A 99 8.67 0.17 6.60
CA PHE A 99 7.49 0.88 6.11
C PHE A 99 7.34 2.26 6.77
N LEU A 100 7.49 2.35 8.09
CA LEU A 100 7.40 3.62 8.84
C LEU A 100 8.50 4.60 8.44
N THR A 101 9.72 4.12 8.19
CA THR A 101 10.84 4.95 7.72
C THR A 101 10.54 5.50 6.32
N CYS A 102 10.08 4.65 5.40
CA CYS A 102 9.70 5.09 4.06
C CYS A 102 8.53 6.10 4.11
N LEU A 103 7.54 5.86 4.99
CA LEU A 103 6.41 6.77 5.18
C LEU A 103 6.86 8.14 5.70
N PHE A 104 7.80 8.16 6.65
CA PHE A 104 8.37 9.38 7.19
C PHE A 104 9.17 10.17 6.12
N HIS A 105 10.00 9.49 5.32
CA HIS A 105 10.70 10.11 4.20
C HIS A 105 9.72 10.68 3.16
N CYS A 106 8.61 10.00 2.87
CA CYS A 106 7.57 10.52 1.97
C CYS A 106 6.96 11.82 2.48
N ILE A 107 6.74 11.95 3.79
CA ILE A 107 6.17 13.16 4.41
C ILE A 107 7.17 14.31 4.40
N LEU A 108 8.47 14.01 4.57
CA LEU A 108 9.56 14.99 4.60
C LEU A 108 10.34 15.05 3.28
N ALA A 109 9.65 14.86 2.16
CA ALA A 109 10.24 14.67 0.83
C ALA A 109 11.20 15.76 0.29
N PRO A 110 11.25 17.02 0.79
CA PRO A 110 12.33 17.92 0.40
C PRO A 110 13.57 17.86 1.31
N LEU A 111 13.51 17.18 2.46
CA LEU A 111 14.58 17.20 3.48
C LEU A 111 15.52 15.98 3.42
N TYR A 112 15.15 14.93 2.68
CA TYR A 112 15.91 13.69 2.60
C TYR A 112 16.13 13.26 1.14
N LYS A 113 17.19 12.48 0.91
CA LYS A 113 17.43 11.85 -0.38
C LYS A 113 16.39 10.77 -0.61
N VAL A 114 15.51 11.00 -1.59
CA VAL A 114 14.48 10.04 -1.98
C VAL A 114 15.12 8.80 -2.57
N THR A 115 14.83 7.64 -1.98
CA THR A 115 15.26 6.33 -2.46
C THR A 115 14.15 5.65 -3.27
N LEU A 116 14.49 4.58 -4.01
CA LEU A 116 13.51 3.82 -4.78
C LEU A 116 12.35 3.27 -3.91
N PRO A 117 12.59 2.70 -2.71
CA PRO A 117 11.52 2.34 -1.78
C PRO A 117 10.54 3.47 -1.48
N ASP A 118 11.05 4.68 -1.23
CA ASP A 118 10.22 5.85 -0.87
C ASP A 118 9.32 6.23 -2.05
N PHE A 119 9.88 6.27 -3.27
CA PHE A 119 9.12 6.54 -4.48
C PHE A 119 8.09 5.44 -4.79
N PHE A 120 8.44 4.18 -4.56
CA PHE A 120 7.53 3.04 -4.72
C PHE A 120 6.36 3.13 -3.73
N LEU A 121 6.64 3.43 -2.46
CA LEU A 121 5.60 3.61 -1.44
C LEU A 121 4.69 4.79 -1.75
N ALA A 122 5.27 5.93 -2.16
CA ALA A 122 4.51 7.12 -2.56
C ALA A 122 3.53 6.80 -3.70
N ASP A 123 3.95 6.05 -4.72
CA ASP A 123 3.06 5.62 -5.80
C ASP A 123 1.87 4.78 -5.29
N GLN A 124 2.11 3.88 -4.32
CA GLN A 124 1.03 3.13 -3.67
C GLN A 124 0.07 4.03 -2.88
N LEU A 125 0.58 5.04 -2.19
CA LEU A 125 -0.25 6.00 -1.42
C LEU A 125 -1.11 6.87 -2.33
N THR A 126 -0.62 7.28 -3.51
CA THR A 126 -1.43 8.03 -4.48
C THR A 126 -2.64 7.22 -5.01
N SER A 127 -2.53 5.89 -5.01
CA SER A 127 -3.64 4.99 -5.37
C SER A 127 -4.69 4.88 -4.25
N GLN A 128 -4.34 5.24 -3.02
CA GLN A 128 -5.18 5.16 -1.82
C GLN A 128 -5.71 6.52 -1.36
N VAL A 129 -5.64 7.55 -2.22
CA VAL A 129 -6.11 8.90 -1.91
C VAL A 129 -7.55 8.93 -1.39
N GLN A 130 -8.44 8.09 -1.94
CA GLN A 130 -9.82 8.03 -1.47
C GLN A 130 -9.91 7.49 -0.03
N ALA A 131 -9.07 6.53 0.35
CA ALA A 131 -9.00 6.03 1.72
C ALA A 131 -8.39 7.07 2.68
N LEU A 132 -7.40 7.84 2.24
CA LEU A 132 -6.82 8.94 3.02
C LEU A 132 -7.86 10.03 3.33
N ARG A 133 -8.78 10.32 2.40
CA ARG A 133 -9.93 11.21 2.69
C ARG A 133 -10.85 10.64 3.75
N SER A 134 -11.17 9.34 3.68
CA SER A 134 -11.99 8.70 4.71
C SER A 134 -11.34 8.81 6.08
N PHE A 135 -10.00 8.76 6.17
CA PHE A 135 -9.27 8.95 7.41
C PHE A 135 -9.42 10.36 7.99
N GLU A 136 -9.39 11.42 7.18
CA GLU A 136 -9.68 12.80 7.60
C GLU A 136 -11.08 12.92 8.21
N PHE A 137 -12.10 12.38 7.53
CA PHE A 137 -13.47 12.33 8.07
C PHE A 137 -13.54 11.53 9.37
N TYR A 138 -12.80 10.42 9.47
CA TYR A 138 -12.75 9.58 10.67
C TYR A 138 -12.18 10.36 11.86
N ILE A 139 -11.06 11.05 11.67
CA ILE A 139 -10.44 11.89 12.72
C ILE A 139 -11.44 12.94 13.21
N CYS A 140 -12.13 13.60 12.29
CA CYS A 140 -13.08 14.65 12.62
C CYS A 140 -14.32 14.12 13.35
N TYR A 141 -14.89 13.01 12.87
CA TYR A 141 -16.07 12.37 13.46
C TYR A 141 -15.82 11.87 14.88
N TYR A 142 -14.71 11.16 15.09
CA TYR A 142 -14.38 10.60 16.41
C TYR A 142 -13.69 11.62 17.33
N GLY A 143 -12.88 12.53 16.78
CA GLY A 143 -12.12 13.51 17.56
C GLY A 143 -12.97 14.63 18.13
N TRP A 144 -14.03 15.06 17.44
CA TRP A 144 -14.92 16.13 17.92
C TRP A 144 -16.05 15.62 18.83
N GLY A 145 -16.18 14.30 19.00
CA GLY A 145 -17.24 13.70 19.83
C GLY A 145 -18.60 13.59 19.13
N ASP A 146 -18.65 13.86 17.82
CA ASP A 146 -19.87 13.85 17.01
C ASP A 146 -20.54 12.47 16.93
N PHE A 147 -19.78 11.39 17.21
CA PHE A 147 -20.29 10.02 17.36
C PHE A 147 -21.33 9.86 18.49
N LYS A 148 -21.34 10.76 19.50
CA LYS A 148 -22.30 10.69 20.61
C LYS A 148 -23.69 11.20 20.23
N HIS A 149 -23.76 12.13 19.28
CA HIS A 149 -24.99 12.79 18.88
C HIS A 149 -25.38 12.51 17.41
N ARG A 150 -24.63 11.65 16.70
CA ARG A 150 -24.80 11.32 15.27
C ARG A 150 -24.99 12.57 14.40
N HIS A 151 -24.25 13.62 14.72
CA HIS A 151 -24.29 14.87 13.99
C HIS A 151 -23.14 14.93 12.99
N HIS A 152 -23.42 15.29 11.74
CA HIS A 152 -22.39 15.45 10.71
C HIS A 152 -21.93 16.91 10.66
N THR A 153 -21.33 17.40 11.74
CA THR A 153 -20.79 18.76 11.80
C THR A 153 -19.41 18.87 11.16
N CYS A 154 -18.79 17.74 10.83
CA CYS A 154 -17.53 17.72 10.11
C CYS A 154 -17.67 18.30 8.70
N GLY A 155 -17.40 19.60 8.59
CA GLY A 155 -17.30 20.32 7.33
C GLY A 155 -16.22 19.69 6.47
N ARG A 156 -16.65 19.14 5.34
CA ARG A 156 -15.81 18.72 4.21
C ARG A 156 -14.80 19.83 3.93
N SER A 157 -13.50 19.60 4.10
CA SER A 157 -12.51 20.57 3.61
C SER A 157 -12.56 20.54 2.08
N ASP A 158 -13.39 21.41 1.50
CA ASP A 158 -13.64 21.44 0.06
C ASP A 158 -12.34 21.64 -0.73
N VAL A 159 -11.34 22.29 -0.11
CA VAL A 159 -10.02 22.56 -0.69
C VAL A 159 -9.21 21.27 -0.94
N LEU A 160 -9.08 20.36 0.04
CA LEU A 160 -8.36 19.09 -0.15
C LEU A 160 -9.14 18.16 -1.09
N ASN A 161 -10.47 18.18 -1.00
CA ASN A 161 -11.32 17.39 -1.88
C ASN A 161 -11.18 17.82 -3.36
N VAL A 162 -11.06 19.12 -3.62
CA VAL A 162 -10.85 19.68 -4.96
C VAL A 162 -9.45 19.37 -5.49
N LEU A 163 -8.38 19.64 -4.72
CA LEU A 163 -7.00 19.37 -5.15
C LEU A 163 -6.74 17.89 -5.44
N LEU A 164 -7.22 16.99 -4.59
CA LEU A 164 -7.10 15.55 -4.77
C LEU A 164 -8.04 15.01 -5.87
N ARG A 165 -9.16 15.72 -6.17
CA ARG A 165 -10.03 15.38 -7.31
C ARG A 165 -9.36 15.77 -8.61
N PHE A 166 -8.64 16.89 -8.70
CA PHE A 166 -7.88 17.26 -9.90
C PHE A 166 -6.82 16.21 -10.28
N ALA A 167 -6.13 15.63 -9.29
CA ALA A 167 -5.17 14.53 -9.53
C ALA A 167 -5.80 13.25 -10.10
N TRP A 168 -7.09 13.02 -9.83
CA TRP A 168 -7.88 11.88 -10.35
C TRP A 168 -8.78 12.25 -11.54
N MET A 169 -9.03 13.54 -11.78
CA MET A 169 -9.87 14.01 -12.89
C MET A 169 -9.20 13.75 -14.24
N GLN A 170 -7.87 13.67 -14.25
CA GLN A 170 -7.06 13.42 -15.44
C GLN A 170 -7.29 12.01 -16.03
N THR A 171 -7.77 11.04 -15.24
CA THR A 171 -8.21 9.71 -15.70
C THR A 171 -9.72 9.62 -15.97
N VAL A 172 -10.50 10.66 -15.65
CA VAL A 172 -11.97 10.70 -15.75
C VAL A 172 -12.46 11.53 -16.95
N LEU A 173 -11.56 12.09 -17.75
CA LEU A 173 -11.92 12.77 -18.99
C LEU A 173 -12.55 11.79 -20.00
N GLY A 174 -13.88 11.65 -19.94
CA GLY A 174 -14.71 11.70 -21.15
C GLY A 174 -15.53 10.47 -21.55
N PHE A 175 -15.72 9.42 -20.75
CA PHE A 175 -16.61 8.30 -21.14
C PHE A 175 -17.97 8.36 -20.45
N GLN A 176 -18.94 9.02 -21.10
CA GLN A 176 -20.36 8.87 -20.77
C GLN A 176 -20.91 7.62 -21.45
N VAL A 177 -20.95 6.50 -20.73
CA VAL A 177 -21.67 5.30 -21.19
C VAL A 177 -23.08 5.35 -20.58
N SER A 178 -24.09 5.57 -21.42
CA SER A 178 -25.50 5.72 -21.02
C SER A 178 -26.11 4.47 -20.36
N PHE A 179 -25.43 3.32 -20.44
CA PHE A 179 -25.92 2.03 -19.94
C PHE A 179 -25.53 1.72 -18.49
N LEU A 180 -24.48 2.33 -17.94
CA LEU A 180 -23.97 1.98 -16.60
C LEU A 180 -24.24 3.08 -15.57
N HIS A 181 -24.64 2.66 -14.37
CA HIS A 181 -24.80 3.57 -13.24
C HIS A 181 -23.48 4.25 -12.89
N LYS A 182 -23.52 5.54 -12.54
CA LYS A 182 -22.31 6.36 -12.28
C LYS A 182 -21.37 5.73 -11.25
N ASN A 183 -21.92 5.14 -10.17
CA ASN A 183 -21.11 4.47 -9.14
C ASN A 183 -20.41 3.20 -9.65
N SER A 184 -21.08 2.43 -10.51
CA SER A 184 -20.50 1.23 -11.13
C SER A 184 -19.36 1.61 -12.08
N LEU A 185 -19.52 2.68 -12.87
CA LEU A 185 -18.45 3.20 -13.72
C LEU A 185 -17.24 3.64 -12.90
N ILE A 186 -17.45 4.36 -11.79
CA ILE A 186 -16.38 4.78 -10.89
C ILE A 186 -15.64 3.56 -10.33
N ALA A 187 -16.35 2.52 -9.88
CA ALA A 187 -15.75 1.31 -9.35
C ALA A 187 -14.91 0.56 -10.40
N ILE A 188 -15.41 0.44 -11.63
CA ILE A 188 -14.70 -0.20 -12.74
C ILE A 188 -13.42 0.58 -13.08
N VAL A 189 -13.53 1.90 -13.26
CA VAL A 189 -12.38 2.76 -13.61
C VAL A 189 -11.34 2.75 -12.49
N ALA A 190 -11.75 2.83 -11.23
CA ALA A 190 -10.84 2.75 -10.09
C ALA A 190 -10.11 1.39 -10.05
N SER A 191 -10.82 0.29 -10.34
CA SER A 191 -10.22 -1.05 -10.39
C SER A 191 -9.20 -1.19 -11.51
N LEU A 192 -9.50 -0.66 -12.70
CA LEU A 192 -8.59 -0.66 -13.85
C LEU A 192 -7.34 0.18 -13.59
N GLU A 193 -7.50 1.36 -12.98
CA GLU A 193 -6.38 2.23 -12.62
C GLU A 193 -5.44 1.54 -11.62
N ILE A 194 -6.00 0.86 -10.63
CA ILE A 194 -5.26 0.05 -9.65
C ILE A 194 -4.45 -1.07 -10.36
N ILE A 195 -5.06 -1.78 -11.33
CA ILE A 195 -4.37 -2.82 -12.11
C ILE A 195 -3.25 -2.21 -12.97
N ARG A 196 -3.54 -1.12 -13.68
CA ARG A 196 -2.55 -0.40 -14.52
C ARG A 196 -1.32 0.00 -13.71
N ARG A 197 -1.51 0.52 -12.49
CA ARG A 197 -0.43 0.85 -11.56
C ARG A 197 0.30 -0.38 -11.04
N GLY A 198 -0.42 -1.47 -10.77
CA GLY A 198 0.18 -2.75 -10.42
C GLY A 198 1.17 -3.25 -11.49
N ILE A 199 0.74 -3.21 -12.76
CA ILE A 199 1.55 -3.59 -13.92
C ILE A 199 2.78 -2.68 -14.07
N TRP A 200 2.60 -1.36 -13.97
CA TRP A 200 3.72 -0.43 -14.07
C TRP A 200 4.75 -0.62 -12.95
N ASN A 201 4.29 -0.92 -11.73
CA ASN A 201 5.17 -1.23 -10.60
C ASN A 201 5.99 -2.52 -10.83
N PHE A 202 5.41 -3.52 -11.50
CA PHE A 202 6.14 -4.72 -11.91
C PHE A 202 7.27 -4.37 -12.88
N PHE A 203 6.95 -3.70 -13.99
CA PHE A 203 7.93 -3.34 -15.02
C PHE A 203 9.00 -2.39 -14.52
N ARG A 204 8.66 -1.46 -13.62
CA ARG A 204 9.64 -0.56 -13.00
C ARG A 204 10.73 -1.33 -12.26
N LEU A 205 10.34 -2.33 -11.48
CA LEU A 205 11.28 -3.15 -10.72
C LEU A 205 12.12 -4.06 -11.60
N GLU A 206 11.52 -4.59 -12.67
CA GLU A 206 12.25 -5.32 -13.70
C GLU A 206 13.28 -4.44 -14.40
N ASN A 207 12.91 -3.22 -14.80
CA ASN A 207 13.82 -2.27 -15.41
C ASN A 207 14.97 -1.89 -14.47
N GLU A 208 14.68 -1.67 -13.18
CA GLU A 208 15.70 -1.39 -12.18
C GLU A 208 16.62 -2.60 -11.95
N HIS A 209 16.06 -3.82 -12.00
CA HIS A 209 16.85 -5.04 -11.96
C HIS A 209 17.81 -5.14 -13.15
N LEU A 210 17.31 -4.96 -14.37
CA LEU A 210 18.12 -5.00 -15.60
C LEU A 210 19.22 -3.94 -15.60
N ASN A 211 18.92 -2.72 -15.12
CA ASN A 211 19.90 -1.64 -14.98
C ASN A 211 21.00 -1.98 -13.95
N ASN A 212 20.64 -2.64 -12.84
CA ASN A 212 21.61 -3.08 -11.83
C ASN A 212 22.47 -4.25 -12.31
N VAL A 213 21.90 -5.17 -13.09
CA VAL A 213 22.63 -6.25 -13.76
C VAL A 213 23.60 -5.69 -14.80
N GLY A 214 23.14 -4.80 -15.69
CA GLY A 214 23.97 -4.19 -16.74
C GLY A 214 25.13 -3.33 -16.21
N LYS A 215 25.00 -2.76 -15.00
CA LYS A 215 26.07 -2.01 -14.31
C LYS A 215 26.92 -2.87 -13.36
N TYR A 216 26.76 -4.19 -13.41
CA TYR A 216 27.44 -5.16 -12.55
C TYR A 216 27.25 -4.97 -11.03
N ARG A 217 26.25 -4.19 -10.59
CA ARG A 217 25.98 -3.92 -9.16
C ARG A 217 25.41 -5.11 -8.42
N ALA A 218 24.84 -6.07 -9.16
CA ALA A 218 24.25 -7.29 -8.64
C ALA A 218 25.23 -8.50 -8.64
N PHE A 219 26.48 -8.32 -9.07
CA PHE A 219 27.48 -9.38 -9.14
C PHE A 219 28.50 -9.30 -7.99
N LYS A 220 28.95 -10.45 -7.51
CA LYS A 220 29.96 -10.56 -6.44
C LYS A 220 31.39 -10.35 -6.96
N SER A 221 31.60 -10.54 -8.26
CA SER A 221 32.84 -10.25 -8.98
C SER A 221 32.50 -9.62 -10.33
N VAL A 222 33.24 -8.57 -10.69
CA VAL A 222 33.12 -7.90 -11.99
C VAL A 222 34.05 -8.62 -12.96
N PRO A 223 33.59 -9.01 -14.17
CA PRO A 223 34.49 -9.57 -15.18
C PRO A 223 35.51 -8.49 -15.56
N LEU A 224 36.79 -8.86 -15.46
CA LEU A 224 37.88 -7.98 -15.88
C LEU A 224 37.87 -7.87 -17.41
N PRO A 225 38.28 -6.72 -17.98
CA PRO A 225 38.27 -6.48 -19.43
C PRO A 225 39.32 -7.30 -20.21
N PHE A 226 40.00 -8.23 -19.54
CA PHE A 226 40.95 -9.11 -20.16
C PHE A 226 40.20 -10.34 -20.66
N ASN A 227 40.14 -10.49 -21.97
CA ASN A 227 39.93 -11.81 -22.57
C ASN A 227 41.13 -12.63 -22.12
N TYR A 228 40.90 -13.57 -21.20
CA TYR A 228 41.71 -14.78 -21.21
C TYR A 228 41.19 -15.56 -22.41
N ASP A 229 41.57 -15.11 -23.61
CA ASP A 229 41.71 -16.08 -24.68
C ASP A 229 42.67 -17.10 -24.06
N GLU A 230 42.17 -18.31 -23.87
CA GLU A 230 43.03 -19.43 -23.54
C GLU A 230 44.08 -19.43 -24.65
N ASP A 231 45.23 -18.85 -24.34
CA ASP A 231 46.51 -19.30 -24.85
C ASP A 231 46.62 -20.77 -24.40
N GLU A 232 45.79 -21.64 -24.99
CA GLU A 232 46.23 -22.96 -25.41
C GLU A 232 47.33 -22.66 -26.43
N ASP A 233 48.48 -22.32 -25.85
CA ASP A 233 49.77 -22.30 -26.49
C ASP A 233 49.83 -23.60 -27.28
N LYS A 234 49.74 -23.40 -28.60
CA LYS A 234 50.29 -24.29 -29.61
C LYS A 234 51.81 -24.33 -29.40
N ASP A 235 52.24 -24.92 -28.31
CA ASP A 235 53.62 -25.28 -28.09
C ASP A 235 53.71 -26.82 -28.14
N GLU A 236 54.08 -27.26 -29.35
CA GLU A 236 54.67 -28.55 -29.75
C GLU A 236 53.80 -29.83 -29.78
#